data_AF-A0A2V8XLC5-F1
#
_entry.id   AF-A0A2V8XLC5-F1
#
_cell.length_a   1.000
_cell.length_b   1.000
_cell.length_c   1.000
_cell.angle_alpha   90.00
_cell.angle_beta   90.00
_cell.angle_gamma   90.00
#
_symmetry.space_group_name_H-M   'P 1'
#
loop_
_entity.id
_entity.type
_entity.pdbx_description
1 polymer ?
#
loop_
_entity_poly.entity_id
_entity_poly.type
_entity_poly.pdbx_seq_one_letter_code
_entity_poly.pdbx_strand_id
1 'polypeptide(L)'
;MANRTALIPERPAKPAKKSPSPGAAGRELIFDAFRRWGYLEANLDPLGLFKPLKHPDLEGLTGEAAEEVRRIYCCTVGADFMHLQEPERRSWIIERFEAPAREVDQRKILERLIRADLFEQVLQARYVGTKRFSLEGVTALIPLLDSILDTAGELGAESSIIAMSHRGRLNVMVHAACKTPHEVVAGFEDVDPRSVLGAGDVKYHVGATGTYVTTSGKEISIHLVSNPSHLEAVDPVAIGRSRAKQTRHGLRGGYIDRSPETLNKILPIVMHGDAAFAGQGIWAETLNFADLRAYTVGGTIHII
;
A
#
# COMPACT_ATOMS: atom_id res chain seq x y z
N MET A 1 19.46 55.18 -51.91
CA MET A 1 19.65 55.33 -50.46
C MET A 1 19.97 53.98 -49.86
N ALA A 2 20.96 53.95 -48.97
CA ALA A 2 21.57 52.77 -48.41
C ALA A 2 20.64 52.00 -47.47
N ASN A 3 20.83 50.68 -47.36
CA ASN A 3 21.06 50.00 -46.08
C ASN A 3 21.58 48.57 -46.32
N ARG A 4 22.87 48.38 -46.03
CA ARG A 4 23.52 47.09 -45.87
C ARG A 4 23.11 46.53 -44.51
N THR A 5 22.47 45.37 -44.46
CA THR A 5 22.32 44.60 -43.22
C THR A 5 23.40 43.52 -43.23
N ALA A 6 24.44 43.73 -42.42
CA ALA A 6 25.51 42.76 -42.23
C ALA A 6 25.02 41.57 -41.40
N LEU A 7 25.28 40.35 -41.89
CA LEU A 7 25.11 39.11 -41.16
C LEU A 7 26.12 39.07 -40.00
N ILE A 8 25.64 38.98 -38.77
CA ILE A 8 26.47 38.74 -37.58
C ILE A 8 26.80 37.24 -37.55
N PRO A 9 28.08 36.82 -37.41
CA PRO A 9 28.41 35.42 -37.25
C PRO A 9 27.95 34.92 -35.87
N GLU A 10 27.25 33.79 -35.84
CA GLU A 10 26.93 33.08 -34.59
C GLU A 10 28.20 32.77 -33.80
N ARG A 11 28.21 33.14 -32.52
CA ARG A 11 29.25 32.73 -31.58
C ARG A 11 29.15 31.21 -31.39
N PRO A 12 30.27 30.46 -31.43
CA PRO A 12 30.23 29.04 -31.13
C PRO A 12 29.76 28.83 -29.69
N ALA A 13 28.79 27.94 -29.50
CA ALA A 13 28.35 27.50 -28.20
C ALA A 13 29.55 26.99 -27.40
N LYS A 14 29.75 27.53 -26.19
CA LYS A 14 30.76 27.01 -25.26
C LYS A 14 30.45 25.53 -25.00
N PRO A 15 31.45 24.63 -25.04
CA PRO A 15 31.22 23.25 -24.65
C PRO A 15 30.75 23.24 -23.18
N ALA A 16 29.70 22.46 -22.90
CA ALA A 16 29.23 22.22 -21.55
C ALA A 16 30.43 21.75 -20.70
N LYS A 17 30.74 22.53 -19.65
CA LYS A 17 31.76 22.13 -18.67
C LYS A 17 31.29 20.79 -18.08
N LYS A 18 32.05 19.72 -18.32
CA LYS A 18 31.94 18.50 -17.53
C LYS A 18 32.09 18.91 -16.07
N SER A 19 31.03 18.72 -15.29
CA SER A 19 31.07 18.87 -13.83
C SER A 19 32.18 17.98 -13.27
N PRO A 20 32.98 18.43 -12.29
CA PRO A 20 33.94 17.57 -11.64
C PRO A 20 33.19 16.40 -11.01
N SER A 21 33.73 15.18 -11.11
CA SER A 21 33.23 14.04 -10.36
C SER A 21 33.18 14.44 -8.88
N PRO A 22 32.02 14.48 -8.23
CA PRO A 22 31.95 14.89 -6.85
C PRO A 22 32.73 13.89 -6.01
N GLY A 23 33.64 14.37 -5.14
CA GLY A 23 34.19 13.53 -4.08
C GLY A 23 33.07 13.00 -3.18
N ALA A 24 33.39 12.17 -2.17
CA ALA A 24 32.38 11.57 -1.28
C ALA A 24 31.33 12.57 -0.72
N ALA A 25 31.76 13.81 -0.40
CA ALA A 25 30.87 14.88 0.04
C ALA A 25 29.85 15.32 -1.02
N GLY A 26 30.21 15.31 -2.30
CA GLY A 26 29.28 15.65 -3.37
C GLY A 26 28.37 14.50 -3.78
N ARG A 27 28.77 13.24 -3.56
CA ARG A 27 27.88 12.08 -3.70
C ARG A 27 26.74 12.15 -2.69
N GLU A 28 27.05 12.43 -1.43
CA GLU A 28 26.04 12.52 -0.38
C GLU A 28 25.02 13.63 -0.63
N LEU A 29 25.46 14.79 -1.14
CA LEU A 29 24.57 15.88 -1.52
C LEU A 29 23.60 15.49 -2.64
N ILE A 30 24.07 14.72 -3.63
CA ILE A 30 23.21 14.18 -4.68
C ILE A 30 22.19 13.22 -4.07
N PHE A 31 22.63 12.30 -3.20
CA PHE A 31 21.73 11.34 -2.57
C PHE A 31 20.66 12.02 -1.71
N ASP A 32 21.02 13.02 -0.88
CA ASP A 32 20.05 13.76 -0.06
C ASP A 32 18.98 14.46 -0.90
N ALA A 33 19.35 15.02 -2.06
CA ALA A 33 18.39 15.65 -2.97
C ALA A 33 17.35 14.63 -3.49
N PHE A 34 17.79 13.44 -3.91
CA PHE A 34 16.87 12.39 -4.39
C PHE A 34 16.07 11.73 -3.27
N ARG A 35 16.60 11.61 -2.05
CA ARG A 35 15.83 11.15 -0.88
C ARG A 35 14.65 12.07 -0.57
N ARG A 36 14.81 13.38 -0.79
CA ARG A 36 13.75 14.39 -0.56
C ARG A 36 12.75 14.49 -1.70
N TRP A 37 13.22 14.46 -2.94
CA TRP A 37 12.43 14.86 -4.09
C TRP A 37 12.28 13.79 -5.17
N GLY A 38 13.01 12.69 -5.08
CA GLY A 38 13.07 11.67 -6.13
C GLY A 38 11.71 11.05 -6.46
N TYR A 39 10.81 10.96 -5.47
CA TYR A 39 9.45 10.46 -5.66
C TYR A 39 8.62 11.29 -6.65
N LEU A 40 8.93 12.58 -6.83
CA LEU A 40 8.25 13.45 -7.80
C LEU A 40 8.61 13.07 -9.25
N GLU A 41 9.83 12.57 -9.45
CA GLU A 41 10.33 12.11 -10.76
C GLU A 41 10.12 10.60 -10.98
N ALA A 42 9.42 9.90 -10.07
CA ALA A 42 9.16 8.47 -10.17
C ALA A 42 8.10 8.12 -11.24
N ASN A 43 8.25 6.95 -11.86
CA ASN A 43 7.33 6.42 -12.85
C ASN A 43 6.18 5.64 -12.18
N LEU A 44 5.23 6.37 -11.60
CA LEU A 44 4.16 5.78 -10.77
C LEU A 44 2.87 5.48 -11.52
N ASP A 45 2.59 6.16 -12.63
CA ASP A 45 1.33 6.03 -13.36
C ASP A 45 1.39 4.91 -14.41
N PRO A 46 0.73 3.76 -14.18
CA PRO A 46 0.73 2.65 -15.14
C PRO A 46 -0.01 2.98 -16.44
N LEU A 47 -0.82 4.04 -16.47
CA LEU A 47 -1.56 4.48 -17.67
C LEU A 47 -0.74 5.46 -18.54
N GLY A 48 0.36 6.00 -18.01
CA GLY A 48 1.20 6.99 -18.69
C GLY A 48 0.48 8.30 -19.02
N LEU A 49 -0.60 8.61 -18.31
CA LEU A 49 -1.38 9.84 -18.47
C LEU A 49 -0.70 11.02 -17.77
N PHE A 50 -0.08 10.76 -16.62
CA PHE A 50 0.65 11.76 -15.85
C PHE A 50 2.16 11.64 -16.10
N LYS A 51 2.79 12.79 -16.36
CA LYS A 51 4.25 12.86 -16.47
C LYS A 51 4.85 13.10 -15.08
N PRO A 52 6.02 12.52 -14.78
CA PRO A 52 6.73 12.83 -13.55
C PRO A 52 7.01 14.33 -13.43
N LEU A 53 6.88 14.87 -12.22
CA LEU A 53 7.07 16.27 -11.92
C LEU A 53 8.56 16.55 -11.74
N LYS A 54 9.15 17.34 -12.63
CA LYS A 54 10.55 17.75 -12.51
C LYS A 54 10.72 18.69 -11.32
N HIS A 55 11.79 18.48 -10.55
CA HIS A 55 12.09 19.30 -9.39
C HIS A 55 13.39 20.09 -9.59
N PRO A 56 13.43 21.41 -9.32
CA PRO A 56 14.62 22.24 -9.54
C PRO A 56 15.89 21.72 -8.86
N ASP A 57 15.77 21.16 -7.65
CA ASP A 57 16.92 20.61 -6.91
C ASP A 57 17.50 19.33 -7.55
N LEU A 58 16.76 18.69 -8.45
CA LEU A 58 17.22 17.52 -9.21
C LEU A 58 17.70 17.92 -10.62
N GLU A 59 17.33 19.11 -11.10
CA GLU A 59 17.71 19.58 -12.42
C GLU A 59 19.22 19.82 -12.52
N GLY A 60 19.85 19.23 -13.54
CA GLY A 60 21.29 19.35 -13.77
C GLY A 60 22.15 18.41 -12.93
N LEU A 61 21.58 17.67 -11.98
CA LEU A 61 22.28 16.57 -11.32
C LEU A 61 22.52 15.43 -12.33
N THR A 62 23.78 15.23 -12.68
CA THR A 62 24.21 14.27 -13.70
C THR A 62 25.47 13.53 -13.24
N GLY A 63 25.78 12.40 -13.87
CA GLY A 63 26.92 11.55 -13.54
C GLY A 63 26.52 10.26 -12.83
N GLU A 64 27.51 9.41 -12.56
CA GLU A 64 27.29 8.04 -12.09
C GLU A 64 26.45 7.95 -10.81
N ALA A 65 26.74 8.80 -9.81
CA ALA A 65 25.99 8.85 -8.56
C ALA A 65 24.52 9.28 -8.76
N ALA A 66 24.25 10.23 -9.66
CA ALA A 66 22.90 10.67 -9.97
C ALA A 66 22.09 9.58 -10.68
N GLU A 67 22.72 8.87 -11.63
CA GLU A 67 22.08 7.74 -12.32
C GLU A 67 21.81 6.56 -11.39
N GLU A 68 22.70 6.31 -10.43
CA GLU A 68 22.49 5.29 -9.41
C GLU A 68 21.30 5.59 -8.51
N VAL A 69 21.27 6.78 -7.89
CA VAL A 69 20.19 7.13 -6.97
C VAL A 69 18.86 7.33 -7.68
N ARG A 70 18.87 7.74 -8.96
CA ARG A 70 17.68 7.79 -9.82
C ARG A 70 17.07 6.39 -10.03
N ARG A 71 17.90 5.35 -10.18
CA ARG A 71 17.42 3.95 -10.25
C ARG A 71 16.81 3.46 -8.93
N ILE A 72 17.07 4.14 -7.82
CA ILE A 72 16.53 3.78 -6.51
C ILE A 72 15.21 4.53 -6.25
N TYR A 73 15.20 5.85 -6.45
CA TYR A 73 14.08 6.71 -6.03
C TYR A 73 13.12 7.16 -7.14
N CYS A 74 13.45 6.97 -8.42
CA CYS A 74 12.65 7.44 -9.55
C CYS A 74 12.14 6.31 -10.47
N CYS A 75 12.06 5.07 -9.95
CA CYS A 75 11.57 3.91 -10.69
C CYS A 75 10.05 3.76 -10.54
N THR A 76 9.53 2.52 -10.56
CA THR A 76 8.11 2.19 -10.37
C THR A 76 7.65 2.26 -8.91
N VAL A 77 8.51 2.77 -8.03
CA VAL A 77 8.21 3.04 -6.61
C VAL A 77 8.83 4.39 -6.27
N GLY A 78 8.06 5.26 -5.63
CA GLY A 78 8.50 6.54 -5.10
C GLY A 78 8.36 6.54 -3.59
N ALA A 79 9.36 7.08 -2.87
CA ALA A 79 9.35 7.14 -1.42
C ALA A 79 9.38 8.61 -0.97
N ASP A 80 8.33 9.04 -0.27
CA ASP A 80 8.30 10.29 0.47
C ASP A 80 8.37 9.97 1.97
N PHE A 81 9.50 10.29 2.59
CA PHE A 81 9.75 9.99 4.00
C PHE A 81 10.59 11.05 4.71
N MET A 82 11.15 12.03 3.98
CA MET A 82 12.03 13.05 4.57
C MET A 82 11.27 14.04 5.46
N HIS A 83 9.95 14.04 5.41
CA HIS A 83 9.05 14.77 6.31
C HIS A 83 8.98 14.16 7.73
N LEU A 84 9.41 12.91 7.92
CA LEU A 84 9.47 12.27 9.23
C LEU A 84 10.45 13.00 10.14
N GLN A 85 10.03 13.27 11.38
CA GLN A 85 10.84 14.03 12.34
C GLN A 85 12.00 13.20 12.88
N GLU A 86 11.75 11.92 13.18
CA GLU A 86 12.72 11.02 13.81
C GLU A 86 13.85 10.66 12.82
N PRO A 87 15.11 11.03 13.09
CA PRO A 87 16.24 10.64 12.24
C PRO A 87 16.39 9.12 12.10
N GLU A 88 16.13 8.36 13.16
CA GLU A 88 16.28 6.90 13.16
C GLU A 88 15.31 6.24 12.18
N ARG A 89 14.07 6.77 12.05
CA ARG A 89 13.08 6.27 11.08
C ARG A 89 13.51 6.57 9.64
N ARG A 90 14.05 7.76 9.39
CA ARG A 90 14.59 8.13 8.08
C ARG A 90 15.77 7.24 7.69
N SER A 91 16.74 7.05 8.59
CA SER A 91 17.88 6.16 8.37
C SER A 91 17.43 4.72 8.10
N TRP A 92 16.44 4.22 8.85
CA TRP A 92 15.89 2.88 8.63
C TRP A 92 15.30 2.68 7.24
N ILE A 93 14.64 3.72 6.68
CA ILE A 93 14.09 3.70 5.31
C ILE A 93 15.22 3.77 4.30
N ILE A 94 16.18 4.68 4.47
CA ILE A 94 17.36 4.84 3.61
C ILE A 94 18.12 3.52 3.49
N GLU A 95 18.44 2.88 4.61
CA GLU A 95 19.15 1.60 4.65
C GLU A 95 18.44 0.50 3.85
N ARG A 96 17.10 0.51 3.79
CA ARG A 96 16.31 -0.49 3.06
C ARG A 96 16.12 -0.17 1.59
N PHE A 97 15.92 1.11 1.26
CA PHE A 97 15.71 1.55 -0.11
C PHE A 97 17.01 1.54 -0.91
N GLU A 98 18.14 1.86 -0.29
CA GLU A 98 19.46 1.88 -0.92
C GLU A 98 20.20 0.53 -0.83
N ALA A 99 19.62 -0.46 -0.14
CA ALA A 99 20.14 -1.82 -0.13
C ALA A 99 19.93 -2.51 -1.50
N PRO A 100 20.79 -3.50 -1.85
CA PRO A 100 20.56 -4.34 -3.02
C PRO A 100 19.16 -4.98 -2.98
N ALA A 101 18.49 -4.99 -4.13
CA ALA A 101 17.17 -5.60 -4.26
C ALA A 101 17.22 -7.08 -3.85
N ARG A 102 16.30 -7.47 -2.96
CA ARG A 102 16.14 -8.87 -2.56
C ARG A 102 15.58 -9.68 -3.73
N GLU A 103 15.99 -10.94 -3.85
CA GLU A 103 15.36 -11.86 -4.78
C GLU A 103 13.87 -12.02 -4.44
N VAL A 104 13.04 -11.97 -5.48
CA VAL A 104 11.59 -12.07 -5.38
C VAL A 104 11.14 -13.33 -6.11
N ASP A 105 10.24 -14.10 -5.50
CA ASP A 105 9.59 -15.24 -6.15
C ASP A 105 8.57 -14.75 -7.19
N GLN A 106 9.05 -14.49 -8.40
CA GLN A 106 8.22 -14.04 -9.53
C GLN A 106 7.14 -15.06 -9.89
N ARG A 107 7.39 -16.37 -9.67
CA ARG A 107 6.42 -17.41 -9.98
C ARG A 107 5.24 -17.35 -9.01
N LYS A 108 5.50 -17.17 -7.72
CA LYS A 108 4.44 -16.98 -6.71
C LYS A 108 3.61 -15.74 -7.01
N ILE A 109 4.26 -14.61 -7.32
CA ILE A 109 3.54 -13.36 -7.68
C ILE A 109 2.66 -13.58 -8.91
N LEU A 110 3.20 -14.16 -9.97
CA LEU A 110 2.44 -14.44 -11.19
C LEU A 110 1.25 -15.37 -10.92
N GLU A 111 1.43 -16.42 -10.12
CA GLU A 111 0.34 -17.32 -9.74
C GLU A 111 -0.77 -16.56 -9.01
N ARG A 112 -0.44 -15.67 -8.07
CA ARG A 112 -1.42 -14.86 -7.34
C ARG A 112 -2.18 -13.90 -8.26
N LEU A 113 -1.47 -13.25 -9.19
CA LEU A 113 -2.09 -12.39 -10.21
C LEU A 113 -3.06 -13.18 -11.09
N ILE A 114 -2.67 -14.35 -11.59
CA ILE A 114 -3.51 -15.21 -12.42
C ILE A 114 -4.76 -15.66 -11.65
N ARG A 115 -4.61 -16.09 -10.40
CA ARG A 115 -5.76 -16.50 -9.56
C ARG A 115 -6.75 -15.36 -9.37
N ALA A 116 -6.26 -14.17 -9.06
CA ALA A 116 -7.08 -12.98 -8.85
C ALA A 116 -7.87 -12.59 -10.12
N ASP A 117 -7.20 -12.62 -11.28
CA ASP A 117 -7.78 -12.30 -12.58
C ASP A 117 -8.81 -13.35 -13.03
N LEU A 118 -8.48 -14.65 -12.92
CA LEU A 118 -9.40 -15.73 -13.25
C LEU A 118 -10.68 -15.67 -12.40
N PHE A 119 -10.57 -15.30 -11.12
CA PHE A 119 -11.73 -15.13 -10.26
C PHE A 119 -12.67 -14.01 -10.77
N GLU A 120 -12.13 -12.86 -11.16
CA GLU A 120 -12.93 -11.78 -11.77
C GLU A 120 -13.58 -12.24 -13.08
N GLN A 121 -12.83 -12.93 -13.95
CA GLN A 121 -13.37 -13.45 -15.22
C GLN A 121 -14.53 -14.43 -14.99
N VAL A 122 -14.44 -15.30 -13.97
CA VAL A 122 -15.53 -16.22 -13.60
C VAL A 122 -16.76 -15.45 -13.12
N LEU A 123 -16.59 -14.45 -12.25
CA LEU A 123 -17.70 -13.60 -11.81
C LEU A 123 -18.33 -12.86 -12.99
N GLN A 124 -17.50 -12.38 -13.93
CA GLN A 124 -17.93 -11.72 -15.16
C GLN A 124 -18.77 -12.60 -16.07
N ALA A 125 -18.33 -13.83 -16.29
CA ALA A 125 -19.02 -14.78 -17.14
C ALA A 125 -20.32 -15.32 -16.53
N ARG A 126 -20.36 -15.51 -15.20
CA ARG A 126 -21.50 -16.17 -14.52
C ARG A 126 -22.59 -15.22 -14.05
N TYR A 127 -22.23 -14.01 -13.62
CA TYR A 127 -23.18 -13.07 -12.98
C TYR A 127 -23.37 -11.80 -13.81
N VAL A 128 -23.80 -11.97 -15.07
CA VAL A 128 -24.03 -10.87 -16.01
C VAL A 128 -25.14 -9.95 -15.50
N GLY A 129 -24.96 -8.63 -15.60
CA GLY A 129 -25.95 -7.62 -15.18
C GLY A 129 -25.94 -7.27 -13.69
N THR A 130 -25.25 -8.04 -12.85
CA THR A 130 -25.04 -7.68 -11.44
C THR A 130 -23.96 -6.61 -11.33
N LYS A 131 -24.24 -5.49 -10.64
CA LYS A 131 -23.23 -4.48 -10.35
C LYS A 131 -22.11 -5.11 -9.52
N ARG A 132 -20.88 -5.06 -10.05
CA ARG A 132 -19.69 -5.58 -9.38
C ARG A 132 -18.66 -4.49 -9.17
N PHE A 133 -17.96 -4.59 -8.06
CA PHE A 133 -16.86 -3.70 -7.70
C PHE A 133 -15.54 -4.41 -7.98
N SER A 134 -15.28 -4.67 -9.27
CA SER A 134 -14.20 -5.52 -9.78
C SER A 134 -12.80 -5.06 -9.32
N LEU A 135 -11.89 -6.01 -9.08
CA LEU A 135 -10.46 -5.74 -8.87
C LEU A 135 -9.69 -5.55 -10.20
N GLU A 136 -10.33 -5.67 -11.36
CA GLU A 136 -9.68 -5.46 -12.66
C GLU A 136 -8.94 -4.11 -12.71
N GLY A 137 -7.72 -4.16 -13.23
CA GLY A 137 -6.76 -3.03 -13.25
C GLY A 137 -5.89 -2.90 -12.00
N VAL A 138 -6.25 -3.53 -10.88
CA VAL A 138 -5.54 -3.43 -9.58
C VAL A 138 -5.31 -4.80 -8.92
N THR A 139 -5.20 -5.87 -9.73
CA THR A 139 -4.97 -7.24 -9.23
C THR A 139 -3.67 -7.42 -8.44
N ALA A 140 -2.72 -6.49 -8.58
CA ALA A 140 -1.51 -6.40 -7.76
C ALA A 140 -1.77 -6.27 -6.25
N LEU A 141 -3.00 -5.90 -5.84
CA LEU A 141 -3.40 -5.92 -4.44
C LEU A 141 -3.24 -7.30 -3.79
N ILE A 142 -3.55 -8.38 -4.53
CA ILE A 142 -3.48 -9.75 -3.98
C ILE A 142 -2.03 -10.17 -3.63
N PRO A 143 -1.04 -10.09 -4.53
CA PRO A 143 0.34 -10.38 -4.16
C PRO A 143 0.92 -9.40 -3.12
N LEU A 144 0.46 -8.14 -3.10
CA LEU A 144 0.84 -7.19 -2.04
C LEU A 144 0.38 -7.68 -0.65
N LEU A 145 -0.90 -8.06 -0.52
CA LEU A 145 -1.44 -8.61 0.72
C LEU A 145 -0.75 -9.91 1.12
N ASP A 146 -0.50 -10.81 0.17
CA ASP A 146 0.25 -12.06 0.39
C ASP A 146 1.66 -11.77 0.96
N SER A 147 2.39 -10.80 0.39
CA SER A 147 3.70 -10.38 0.89
C SER A 147 3.64 -9.74 2.29
N ILE A 148 2.63 -8.91 2.56
CA ILE A 148 2.43 -8.29 3.87
C ILE A 148 2.17 -9.36 4.93
N LEU A 149 1.25 -10.29 4.65
CA LEU A 149 0.86 -11.34 5.58
C LEU A 149 2.01 -12.34 5.81
N ASP A 150 2.75 -12.73 4.77
CA ASP A 150 3.94 -13.57 4.92
C ASP A 150 4.97 -12.90 5.84
N THR A 151 5.29 -11.64 5.58
CA THR A 151 6.24 -10.86 6.41
C THR A 151 5.73 -10.71 7.84
N ALA A 152 4.43 -10.44 8.02
CA ALA A 152 3.82 -10.31 9.35
C ALA A 152 3.95 -11.59 10.17
N GLY A 153 3.68 -12.75 9.55
CA GLY A 153 3.84 -14.04 10.22
C GLY A 153 5.29 -14.34 10.55
N GLU A 154 6.23 -14.02 9.66
CA GLU A 154 7.68 -14.10 9.93
C GLU A 154 8.05 -13.28 11.18
N LEU A 155 7.53 -12.06 11.30
CA LEU A 155 7.70 -11.15 12.43
C LEU A 155 6.86 -11.50 13.67
N GLY A 156 6.08 -12.59 13.62
CA GLY A 156 5.40 -13.17 14.77
C GLY A 156 3.96 -12.68 15.00
N ALA A 157 3.35 -12.03 14.01
CA ALA A 157 1.92 -11.73 14.02
C ALA A 157 1.08 -13.02 14.01
N GLU A 158 -0.01 -13.03 14.77
CA GLU A 158 -0.91 -14.17 14.93
C GLU A 158 -2.30 -13.89 14.34
N SER A 159 -2.66 -12.61 14.18
CA SER A 159 -3.92 -12.21 13.57
C SER A 159 -3.77 -10.94 12.77
N SER A 160 -4.52 -10.81 11.69
CA SER A 160 -4.69 -9.55 10.97
C SER A 160 -6.15 -9.12 11.00
N ILE A 161 -6.37 -7.84 11.30
CA ILE A 161 -7.66 -7.19 11.15
C ILE A 161 -7.62 -6.40 9.85
N ILE A 162 -8.50 -6.77 8.93
CA ILE A 162 -8.56 -6.14 7.61
C ILE A 162 -9.85 -5.31 7.53
N ALA A 163 -9.73 -4.07 7.10
CA ALA A 163 -10.86 -3.26 6.69
C ALA A 163 -10.65 -2.75 5.27
N MET A 164 -11.74 -2.73 4.50
CA MET A 164 -11.71 -2.23 3.14
C MET A 164 -13.10 -1.81 2.69
N SER A 165 -13.13 -0.97 1.66
CA SER A 165 -14.36 -0.66 0.91
C SER A 165 -14.80 -1.84 0.02
N HIS A 166 -15.52 -1.55 -1.06
CA HIS A 166 -16.10 -2.55 -1.95
C HIS A 166 -15.16 -3.02 -3.08
N ARG A 167 -14.16 -2.21 -3.48
CA ARG A 167 -13.30 -2.47 -4.66
C ARG A 167 -12.45 -3.73 -4.43
N GLY A 168 -12.70 -4.77 -5.22
CA GLY A 168 -11.99 -6.04 -5.15
C GLY A 168 -12.21 -6.86 -3.88
N ARG A 169 -13.21 -6.51 -3.05
CA ARG A 169 -13.45 -7.16 -1.76
C ARG A 169 -13.64 -8.66 -1.82
N LEU A 170 -14.36 -9.14 -2.84
CA LEU A 170 -14.61 -10.57 -3.04
C LEU A 170 -13.31 -11.32 -3.34
N ASN A 171 -12.42 -10.69 -4.11
CA ASN A 171 -11.09 -11.19 -4.42
C ASN A 171 -10.24 -11.33 -3.13
N VAL A 172 -10.28 -10.30 -2.26
CA VAL A 172 -9.64 -10.32 -0.93
C VAL A 172 -10.24 -11.39 -0.02
N MET A 173 -11.56 -11.59 -0.02
CA MET A 173 -12.19 -12.67 0.76
C MET A 173 -11.65 -14.04 0.38
N VAL A 174 -11.54 -14.32 -0.92
CA VAL A 174 -11.07 -15.63 -1.40
C VAL A 174 -9.57 -15.78 -1.19
N HIS A 175 -8.76 -14.79 -1.56
CA HIS A 175 -7.32 -14.96 -1.66
C HIS A 175 -6.52 -14.49 -0.45
N ALA A 176 -7.06 -13.60 0.39
CA ALA A 176 -6.41 -13.16 1.62
C ALA A 176 -7.11 -13.70 2.88
N ALA A 177 -8.44 -13.65 2.94
CA ALA A 177 -9.20 -14.21 4.06
C ALA A 177 -9.48 -15.72 3.92
N CYS A 178 -8.98 -16.35 2.85
CA CYS A 178 -9.03 -17.79 2.58
C CYS A 178 -10.45 -18.39 2.63
N LYS A 179 -11.47 -17.61 2.22
CA LYS A 179 -12.81 -18.13 1.98
C LYS A 179 -12.83 -18.99 0.74
N THR A 180 -13.63 -20.05 0.76
CA THR A 180 -13.82 -20.85 -0.45
C THR A 180 -14.58 -20.02 -1.47
N PRO A 181 -14.25 -20.13 -2.78
CA PRO A 181 -15.03 -19.46 -3.82
C PRO A 181 -16.51 -19.79 -3.73
N HIS A 182 -16.85 -21.04 -3.36
CA HIS A 182 -18.23 -21.50 -3.14
C HIS A 182 -18.97 -20.65 -2.08
N GLU A 183 -18.38 -20.43 -0.90
CA GLU A 183 -19.01 -19.57 0.14
C GLU A 183 -19.28 -18.16 -0.38
N VAL A 184 -18.38 -17.60 -1.19
CA VAL A 184 -18.53 -16.25 -1.75
C VAL A 184 -19.61 -16.21 -2.84
N VAL A 185 -19.66 -17.20 -3.72
CA VAL A 185 -20.67 -17.27 -4.80
C VAL A 185 -22.04 -17.71 -4.31
N ALA A 186 -22.13 -18.51 -3.25
CA ALA A 186 -23.41 -18.84 -2.62
C ALA A 186 -24.13 -17.55 -2.20
N GLY A 187 -23.38 -16.57 -1.69
CA GLY A 187 -23.92 -15.24 -1.41
C GLY A 187 -24.53 -14.54 -2.63
N PHE A 188 -24.16 -14.87 -3.88
CA PHE A 188 -24.79 -14.37 -5.12
C PHE A 188 -26.11 -15.06 -5.44
N GLU A 189 -26.19 -16.36 -5.19
CA GLU A 189 -27.31 -17.23 -5.55
C GLU A 189 -28.40 -17.27 -4.47
N ASP A 190 -28.05 -16.93 -3.22
CA ASP A 190 -28.97 -16.95 -2.09
C ASP A 190 -29.86 -15.68 -2.07
N VAL A 191 -31.12 -15.88 -2.43
CA VAL A 191 -32.24 -15.10 -1.91
C VAL A 191 -32.89 -16.03 -0.90
N ASP A 192 -32.43 -16.11 0.35
CA ASP A 192 -33.09 -16.97 1.34
C ASP A 192 -34.51 -16.40 1.61
N PRO A 193 -35.58 -17.00 1.07
CA PRO A 193 -36.93 -16.49 1.21
C PRO A 193 -37.50 -16.80 2.60
N ARG A 194 -36.77 -17.56 3.44
CA ARG A 194 -37.17 -18.04 4.77
C ARG A 194 -36.41 -17.36 5.91
N SER A 195 -35.50 -16.41 5.62
CA SER A 195 -34.88 -15.60 6.65
C SER A 195 -35.92 -14.68 7.30
N VAL A 196 -36.45 -15.12 8.44
CA VAL A 196 -37.35 -14.34 9.32
C VAL A 196 -36.56 -13.47 10.31
N LEU A 197 -35.23 -13.53 10.28
CA LEU A 197 -34.30 -12.89 11.22
C LEU A 197 -33.28 -12.02 10.48
N GLY A 198 -33.74 -10.86 9.99
CA GLY A 198 -32.89 -9.73 9.66
C GLY A 198 -32.54 -9.58 8.19
N ALA A 199 -32.79 -8.38 7.66
CA ALA A 199 -32.38 -7.96 6.33
C ALA A 199 -30.87 -8.22 6.14
N GLY A 200 -30.52 -9.18 5.30
CA GLY A 200 -29.14 -9.40 4.90
C GLY A 200 -28.57 -8.12 4.29
N ASP A 201 -27.34 -7.77 4.65
CA ASP A 201 -26.64 -6.66 4.02
C ASP A 201 -26.15 -7.08 2.63
N VAL A 202 -25.81 -6.13 1.77
CA VAL A 202 -25.27 -6.48 0.45
C VAL A 202 -23.94 -7.23 0.61
N LYS A 203 -23.68 -8.15 -0.31
CA LYS A 203 -22.56 -9.11 -0.30
C LYS A 203 -21.19 -8.44 -0.05
N TYR A 204 -21.05 -7.18 -0.45
CA TYR A 204 -19.87 -6.34 -0.29
C TYR A 204 -19.68 -5.72 1.10
N HIS A 205 -20.63 -5.93 2.02
CA HIS A 205 -20.58 -5.42 3.39
C HIS A 205 -20.33 -6.52 4.42
N VAL A 206 -20.50 -7.78 4.02
CA VAL A 206 -20.32 -8.94 4.90
C VAL A 206 -18.84 -9.10 5.23
N GLY A 207 -18.53 -9.36 6.51
CA GLY A 207 -17.18 -9.67 6.96
C GLY A 207 -16.77 -11.11 6.63
N ALA A 208 -15.48 -11.42 6.77
CA ALA A 208 -14.97 -12.77 6.58
C ALA A 208 -13.96 -13.13 7.66
N THR A 209 -13.99 -14.38 8.12
CA THR A 209 -12.96 -14.94 9.00
C THR A 209 -12.38 -16.18 8.33
N GLY A 210 -11.06 -16.32 8.38
CA GLY A 210 -10.34 -17.50 7.92
C GLY A 210 -8.91 -17.51 8.44
N THR A 211 -8.15 -18.50 8.01
CA THR A 211 -6.75 -18.69 8.41
C THR A 211 -5.88 -18.62 7.16
N TYR A 212 -4.97 -17.66 7.13
CA TYR A 212 -3.94 -17.54 6.11
C TYR A 212 -2.70 -18.32 6.56
N VAL A 213 -2.12 -19.12 5.68
CA VAL A 213 -0.89 -19.89 5.95
C VAL A 213 0.25 -19.25 5.17
N THR A 214 1.28 -18.78 5.87
CA THR A 214 2.45 -18.15 5.25
C THR A 214 3.30 -19.17 4.49
N THR A 215 4.21 -18.68 3.64
CA THR A 215 5.21 -19.55 2.97
C THR A 215 6.05 -20.37 3.96
N SER A 216 6.29 -19.84 5.18
CA SER A 216 7.00 -20.52 6.26
C SER A 216 6.12 -21.50 7.07
N GLY A 217 4.85 -21.65 6.72
CA GLY A 217 3.90 -22.54 7.39
C GLY A 217 3.28 -21.98 8.67
N LYS A 218 3.50 -20.70 8.98
CA LYS A 218 2.86 -20.04 10.13
C LYS A 218 1.42 -19.69 9.78
N GLU A 219 0.53 -19.77 10.77
CA GLU A 219 -0.87 -19.44 10.60
C GLU A 219 -1.17 -18.03 11.13
N ILE A 220 -1.93 -17.26 10.34
CA ILE A 220 -2.43 -15.94 10.71
C ILE A 220 -3.96 -15.96 10.64
N SER A 221 -4.62 -15.69 11.76
CA SER A 221 -6.07 -15.53 11.80
C SER A 221 -6.49 -14.22 11.14
N ILE A 222 -7.16 -14.30 10.00
CA ILE A 222 -7.65 -13.14 9.26
C ILE A 222 -9.07 -12.82 9.68
N HIS A 223 -9.33 -11.55 9.95
CA HIS A 223 -10.69 -11.05 10.15
C HIS A 223 -10.92 -9.77 9.33
N LEU A 224 -11.64 -9.94 8.23
CA LEU A 224 -12.19 -8.86 7.42
C LEU A 224 -13.47 -8.33 8.08
N VAL A 225 -13.45 -7.06 8.47
CA VAL A 225 -14.54 -6.40 9.21
C VAL A 225 -15.71 -6.11 8.27
N SER A 226 -16.94 -6.31 8.76
CA SER A 226 -18.15 -5.84 8.05
C SER A 226 -18.22 -4.31 8.03
N ASN A 227 -18.72 -3.72 6.96
CA ASN A 227 -18.79 -2.26 6.80
C ASN A 227 -20.06 -1.83 6.07
N PRO A 228 -20.62 -0.65 6.38
CA PRO A 228 -21.67 -0.06 5.56
C PRO A 228 -21.12 0.47 4.23
N SER A 229 -22.00 0.95 3.34
CA SER A 229 -21.59 1.66 2.12
C SER A 229 -20.95 3.04 2.37
N HIS A 230 -21.08 3.59 3.58
CA HIS A 230 -20.43 4.84 3.97
C HIS A 230 -18.92 4.61 4.04
N LEU A 231 -18.20 5.08 3.02
CA LEU A 231 -16.76 4.87 2.87
C LEU A 231 -16.00 5.45 4.08
N GLU A 232 -14.88 4.82 4.45
CA GLU A 232 -14.03 5.11 5.62
C GLU A 232 -14.71 4.95 7.00
N ALA A 233 -16.04 4.75 7.07
CA ALA A 233 -16.75 4.59 8.34
C ALA A 233 -16.28 3.37 9.17
N VAL A 234 -15.68 2.37 8.50
CA VAL A 234 -15.17 1.15 9.13
C VAL A 234 -13.77 1.34 9.73
N ASP A 235 -13.03 2.38 9.36
CA ASP A 235 -11.64 2.58 9.76
C ASP A 235 -11.48 2.60 11.29
N PRO A 236 -12.16 3.48 12.05
CA PRO A 236 -12.03 3.48 13.51
C PRO A 236 -12.58 2.20 14.14
N VAL A 237 -13.54 1.53 13.49
CA VAL A 237 -14.07 0.23 13.95
C VAL A 237 -12.99 -0.84 13.85
N ALA A 238 -12.23 -0.86 12.75
CA ALA A 238 -11.13 -1.79 12.55
C ALA A 238 -10.03 -1.57 13.60
N ILE A 239 -9.63 -0.31 13.82
CA ILE A 239 -8.65 0.06 14.85
C ILE A 239 -9.13 -0.34 16.25
N GLY A 240 -10.40 -0.05 16.58
CA GLY A 240 -10.99 -0.45 17.86
C GLY A 240 -11.00 -1.97 18.08
N ARG A 241 -11.29 -2.75 17.03
CA ARG A 241 -11.23 -4.22 17.10
C ARG A 241 -9.80 -4.74 17.26
N SER A 242 -8.83 -4.15 16.57
CA SER A 242 -7.40 -4.45 16.75
C SER A 242 -6.97 -4.17 18.18
N ARG A 243 -7.30 -2.98 18.70
CA ARG A 243 -7.04 -2.57 20.08
C ARG A 243 -7.65 -3.54 21.10
N ALA A 244 -8.88 -4.00 20.87
CA ALA A 244 -9.54 -4.98 21.73
C ALA A 244 -8.82 -6.34 21.72
N LYS A 245 -8.40 -6.83 20.54
CA LYS A 245 -7.61 -8.08 20.42
C LYS A 245 -6.25 -7.97 21.10
N GLN A 246 -5.53 -6.87 20.90
CA GLN A 246 -4.26 -6.60 21.58
C GLN A 246 -4.44 -6.53 23.09
N THR A 247 -5.53 -5.94 23.57
CA THR A 247 -5.85 -5.89 25.01
C THR A 247 -6.02 -7.29 25.59
N ARG A 248 -6.71 -8.19 24.87
CA ARG A 248 -6.87 -9.59 25.27
C ARG A 248 -5.52 -10.32 25.25
N HIS A 249 -4.72 -10.11 24.20
CA HIS A 249 -3.41 -10.73 24.07
C HIS A 249 -2.43 -10.28 25.16
N GLY A 250 -2.47 -9.01 25.55
CA GLY A 250 -1.61 -8.42 26.57
C GLY A 250 -2.09 -8.60 28.01
N LEU A 251 -3.27 -9.18 28.25
CA LEU A 251 -3.80 -9.34 29.59
C LEU A 251 -2.91 -10.28 30.43
N ARG A 252 -2.39 -9.77 31.55
CA ARG A 252 -1.54 -10.48 32.51
C ARG A 252 -2.07 -10.18 33.91
N GLY A 253 -3.02 -11.01 34.36
CA GLY A 253 -3.75 -10.74 35.61
C GLY A 253 -4.52 -9.41 35.51
N GLY A 254 -4.18 -8.43 36.35
CA GLY A 254 -4.78 -7.08 36.34
C GLY A 254 -4.08 -6.05 35.45
N TYR A 255 -2.97 -6.41 34.81
CA TYR A 255 -2.19 -5.53 33.94
C TYR A 255 -2.39 -5.87 32.46
N ILE A 256 -2.36 -4.86 31.59
CA ILE A 256 -2.41 -5.04 30.14
C ILE A 256 -1.05 -4.66 29.58
N ASP A 257 -0.28 -5.65 29.12
CA ASP A 257 0.94 -5.44 28.38
C ASP A 257 0.66 -4.72 27.05
N ARG A 258 1.46 -3.70 26.78
CA ARG A 258 1.39 -2.84 25.58
C ARG A 258 2.76 -2.70 24.93
N SER A 259 3.69 -3.60 25.27
CA SER A 259 4.98 -3.72 24.61
C SER A 259 4.82 -3.90 23.09
N PRO A 260 5.79 -3.45 22.27
CA PRO A 260 5.78 -3.71 20.83
C PRO A 260 5.58 -5.19 20.51
N GLU A 261 6.18 -6.09 21.29
CA GLU A 261 6.04 -7.54 21.13
C GLU A 261 4.58 -8.00 21.24
N THR A 262 3.81 -7.41 22.16
CA THR A 262 2.37 -7.71 22.32
C THR A 262 1.52 -7.02 21.26
N LEU A 263 1.82 -5.77 20.90
CA LEU A 263 1.04 -5.03 19.90
C LEU A 263 1.20 -5.67 18.51
N ASN A 264 2.42 -6.08 18.15
CA ASN A 264 2.77 -6.68 16.86
C ASN A 264 2.13 -8.06 16.62
N LYS A 265 1.49 -8.64 17.63
CA LYS A 265 0.69 -9.88 17.47
C LYS A 265 -0.54 -9.68 16.60
N ILE A 266 -1.05 -8.45 16.54
CA ILE A 266 -2.24 -8.10 15.76
C ILE A 266 -1.86 -7.03 14.74
N LEU A 267 -1.92 -7.36 13.45
CA LEU A 267 -1.63 -6.44 12.36
C LEU A 267 -2.92 -5.85 11.77
N PRO A 268 -3.22 -4.56 11.98
CA PRO A 268 -4.29 -3.89 11.25
C PRO A 268 -3.84 -3.51 9.83
N ILE A 269 -4.68 -3.83 8.85
CA ILE A 269 -4.55 -3.43 7.44
C ILE A 269 -5.85 -2.72 7.05
N VAL A 270 -5.75 -1.48 6.58
CA VAL A 270 -6.91 -0.70 6.13
C VAL A 270 -6.72 -0.31 4.67
N MET A 271 -7.71 -0.61 3.83
CA MET A 271 -7.68 -0.34 2.40
C MET A 271 -8.74 0.70 2.04
N HIS A 272 -8.32 1.71 1.30
CA HIS A 272 -9.12 2.90 1.01
C HIS A 272 -9.42 2.99 -0.48
N GLY A 273 -10.34 3.87 -0.86
CA GLY A 273 -10.39 4.39 -2.22
C GLY A 273 -9.79 5.80 -2.23
N ASP A 274 -9.01 6.13 -3.25
CA ASP A 274 -8.36 7.44 -3.44
C ASP A 274 -9.26 8.64 -3.13
N ALA A 275 -10.47 8.68 -3.70
CA ALA A 275 -11.40 9.79 -3.50
C ALA A 275 -11.95 9.87 -2.07
N ALA A 276 -12.21 8.73 -1.44
CA ALA A 276 -12.77 8.67 -0.09
C ALA A 276 -11.70 8.96 0.97
N PHE A 277 -10.49 8.45 0.77
CA PHE A 277 -9.31 8.74 1.59
C PHE A 277 -9.06 10.25 1.69
N ALA A 278 -9.15 10.97 0.57
CA ALA A 278 -8.96 12.42 0.55
C ALA A 278 -10.17 13.21 1.08
N GLY A 279 -11.39 12.67 0.93
CA GLY A 279 -12.63 13.42 1.15
C GLY A 279 -13.33 13.18 2.50
N GLN A 280 -13.10 12.05 3.16
CA GLN A 280 -13.82 11.69 4.40
C GLN A 280 -13.02 12.09 5.65
N GLY A 281 -13.55 13.03 6.43
CA GLY A 281 -12.91 13.51 7.66
C GLY A 281 -12.70 12.44 8.73
N ILE A 282 -13.50 11.38 8.75
CA ILE A 282 -13.38 10.28 9.71
C ILE A 282 -12.03 9.55 9.62
N TRP A 283 -11.45 9.52 8.42
CA TRP A 283 -10.11 8.96 8.25
C TRP A 283 -9.06 9.83 8.95
N ALA A 284 -9.10 11.16 8.76
CA ALA A 284 -8.21 12.09 9.45
C ALA A 284 -8.36 12.03 10.98
N GLU A 285 -9.60 11.86 11.49
CA GLU A 285 -9.85 11.61 12.91
C GLU A 285 -9.21 10.29 13.38
N THR A 286 -9.28 9.24 12.56
CA THR A 286 -8.67 7.94 12.86
C THR A 286 -7.15 8.00 12.88
N LEU A 287 -6.53 8.75 11.96
CA LEU A 287 -5.09 9.03 11.98
C LEU A 287 -4.66 9.72 13.27
N ASN A 288 -5.45 10.66 13.77
CA ASN A 288 -5.16 11.36 15.02
C ASN A 288 -5.13 10.40 16.24
N PHE A 289 -5.70 9.21 16.14
CA PHE A 289 -5.63 8.19 17.19
C PHE A 289 -4.33 7.38 17.19
N ALA A 290 -3.52 7.43 16.12
CA ALA A 290 -2.37 6.55 15.91
C ALA A 290 -1.38 6.56 17.09
N ASP A 291 -1.09 7.74 17.66
CA ASP A 291 -0.13 7.92 18.75
C ASP A 291 -0.78 8.21 20.12
N LEU A 292 -2.11 8.20 20.22
CA LEU A 292 -2.79 8.38 21.49
C LEU A 292 -2.71 7.09 22.31
N ARG A 293 -2.12 7.13 23.50
CA ARG A 293 -1.92 5.95 24.38
C ARG A 293 -3.17 5.08 24.57
N ALA A 294 -4.36 5.69 24.63
CA ALA A 294 -5.62 4.98 24.82
C ALA A 294 -6.10 4.21 23.56
N TYR A 295 -5.68 4.65 22.37
CA TYR A 295 -6.20 4.18 21.08
C TYR A 295 -5.17 3.48 20.20
N THR A 296 -3.88 3.84 20.34
CA THR A 296 -2.79 3.32 19.52
C THR A 296 -2.80 1.80 19.41
N VAL A 297 -2.54 1.31 18.21
CA VAL A 297 -2.43 -0.13 17.92
C VAL A 297 -1.01 -0.52 17.50
N GLY A 298 -0.02 0.36 17.70
CA GLY A 298 1.37 0.12 17.32
C GLY A 298 1.69 0.38 15.85
N GLY A 299 0.74 0.97 15.11
CA GLY A 299 0.83 1.24 13.68
C GLY A 299 -0.17 0.42 12.87
N THR A 300 -0.49 0.92 11.69
CA THR A 300 -1.45 0.31 10.75
C THR A 300 -0.88 0.41 9.34
N ILE A 301 -1.06 -0.64 8.55
CA ILE A 301 -0.71 -0.61 7.13
C ILE A 301 -1.90 -0.06 6.35
N HIS A 302 -1.67 1.02 5.62
CA HIS A 302 -2.68 1.66 4.76
C HIS A 302 -2.37 1.36 3.30
N ILE A 303 -3.39 0.94 2.55
CA ILE A 303 -3.31 0.70 1.11
C ILE A 303 -4.40 1.57 0.47
N ILE A 304 -4.04 2.35 -0.54
CA ILE A 304 -4.97 3.25 -1.25
C ILE A 304 -5.05 2.78 -2.69
#